data_AF-A0A382R5I6-F1
#
_entry.id   AF-A0A382R5I6-F1
#
_cell.length_a   1.000
_cell.length_b   1.000
_cell.length_c   1.000
_cell.angle_alpha   90.00
_cell.angle_beta   90.00
_cell.angle_gamma   90.00
#
_symmetry.space_group_name_H-M   'P 1'
#
loop_
_entity.id
_entity.type
_entity.pdbx_description
1 polymer ?
#
loop_
_entity_poly.entity_id
_entity_poly.type
_entity_poly.pdbx_seq_one_letter_code
_entity_poly.pdbx_strand_id
1 'polypeptide(L)'
;MNRNPTVLGISALYHDSASCILQDGIVSAAVQEERLSRRKHDPRFPTESVRACLNIAGLSVDEIDVVAYYEQPERKHHRQTQTLGTNVSISSPELPGNLIRYCLGYDGDVLYFPHHLSHAASSYFFSGFKEAAVLVVDGVGEWSTMSYGVAKEKNIELFESVSFPHSIGLLYSAITGFLGFEVNGGEYKVMGLAPYGSKESAELAWCLLENSPGGQIRVNTNIL
;
A
#
# COMPACT_ATOMS: atom_id res chain seq x y z
N MET A 1 14.87 -27.92 15.96
CA MET A 1 15.65 -26.87 15.26
C MET A 1 14.69 -25.73 15.02
N ASN A 2 14.93 -24.53 15.56
CA ASN A 2 14.09 -23.37 15.29
C ASN A 2 14.46 -22.84 13.89
N ARG A 3 13.72 -23.26 12.87
CA ARG A 3 13.75 -22.60 11.56
C ARG A 3 13.08 -21.23 11.69
N ASN A 4 13.51 -20.24 10.91
CA ASN A 4 12.75 -18.99 10.82
C ASN A 4 11.37 -19.28 10.19
N PRO A 5 10.33 -18.50 10.53
CA PRO A 5 9.00 -18.71 10.00
C PRO A 5 8.97 -18.50 8.48
N THR A 6 8.22 -19.36 7.80
CA THR A 6 7.77 -19.20 6.42
C THR A 6 6.55 -18.29 6.42
N VAL A 7 6.68 -17.12 5.80
CA VAL A 7 5.65 -16.07 5.83
C VAL A 7 4.98 -15.97 4.48
N LEU A 8 3.65 -16.02 4.46
CA LEU A 8 2.83 -15.65 3.30
C LEU A 8 2.37 -14.20 3.46
N GLY A 9 2.90 -13.29 2.64
CA GLY A 9 2.42 -11.91 2.56
C GLY A 9 1.23 -11.80 1.63
N ILE A 10 0.19 -11.07 2.04
CA ILE A 10 -1.04 -10.84 1.26
C ILE A 10 -1.37 -9.35 1.21
N SER A 11 -1.60 -8.85 0.00
CA SER A 11 -2.27 -7.58 -0.26
C SER A 11 -3.56 -7.83 -1.03
N ALA A 12 -4.68 -7.22 -0.58
CA ALA A 12 -6.00 -7.46 -1.14
C ALA A 12 -7.04 -6.38 -0.77
N LEU A 13 -8.23 -6.50 -1.36
CA LEU A 13 -9.48 -5.83 -0.98
C LEU A 13 -9.52 -4.31 -1.18
N TYR A 14 -8.69 -3.78 -2.08
CA TYR A 14 -8.76 -2.37 -2.50
C TYR A 14 -8.38 -2.17 -3.97
N HIS A 15 -7.10 -2.34 -4.30
CA HIS A 15 -6.55 -2.47 -5.65
C HIS A 15 -5.22 -3.23 -5.57
N ASP A 16 -4.73 -3.70 -6.71
CA ASP A 16 -3.41 -4.33 -6.87
C ASP A 16 -3.15 -5.53 -5.93
N SER A 17 -4.13 -6.42 -5.80
CA SER A 17 -3.97 -7.61 -4.99
C SER A 17 -2.76 -8.43 -5.42
N ALA A 18 -2.03 -8.96 -4.44
CA ALA A 18 -0.78 -9.66 -4.66
C ALA A 18 -0.46 -10.62 -3.50
N SER A 19 0.49 -11.52 -3.74
CA SER A 19 1.01 -12.40 -2.70
C SER A 19 2.52 -12.57 -2.82
N CYS A 20 3.18 -12.83 -1.71
CA CYS A 20 4.60 -13.19 -1.67
C CYS A 20 4.89 -14.24 -0.60
N ILE A 21 5.94 -15.02 -0.80
CA ILE A 21 6.47 -15.94 0.20
C ILE A 21 7.87 -15.45 0.60
N LEU A 22 8.08 -15.34 1.91
CA LEU A 22 9.34 -14.97 2.52
C LEU A 22 9.85 -16.13 3.38
N GLN A 23 11.09 -16.55 3.14
CA GLN A 23 11.79 -17.59 3.89
C GLN A 23 13.19 -17.08 4.22
N ASP A 24 13.56 -17.09 5.51
CA ASP A 24 14.89 -16.65 5.96
C ASP A 24 15.28 -15.23 5.47
N GLY A 25 14.30 -14.33 5.32
CA GLY A 25 14.52 -12.97 4.81
C GLY A 25 14.67 -12.88 3.28
N ILE A 26 14.49 -13.98 2.56
CA ILE A 26 14.56 -14.06 1.10
C ILE A 26 13.14 -14.20 0.55
N VAL A 27 12.80 -13.39 -0.47
CA VAL A 27 11.55 -13.54 -1.21
C VAL A 27 11.70 -14.70 -2.18
N SER A 28 11.07 -15.83 -1.88
CA SER A 28 11.11 -17.02 -2.75
C SER A 28 10.12 -16.92 -3.91
N ALA A 29 9.01 -16.21 -3.72
CA ALA A 29 8.05 -15.90 -4.76
C ALA A 29 7.32 -14.58 -4.48
N ALA A 30 6.99 -13.82 -5.52
CA ALA A 30 6.10 -12.66 -5.45
C ALA A 30 5.32 -12.53 -6.76
N VAL A 31 3.99 -12.50 -6.69
CA VAL A 31 3.11 -12.47 -7.86
C VAL A 31 1.94 -11.53 -7.60
N GLN A 32 1.61 -10.73 -8.62
CA GLN A 32 0.47 -9.82 -8.61
C GLN A 32 -0.72 -10.45 -9.35
N GLU A 33 -1.92 -10.33 -8.78
CA GLU A 33 -3.12 -11.06 -9.21
C GLU A 33 -3.52 -10.73 -10.64
N GLU A 34 -3.43 -9.47 -11.04
CA GLU A 34 -3.79 -9.03 -12.39
C GLU A 34 -3.00 -9.72 -13.50
N ARG A 35 -1.79 -10.21 -13.21
CA ARG A 35 -0.96 -10.94 -14.18
C ARG A 35 -1.60 -12.27 -14.56
N LEU A 36 -2.29 -12.90 -13.60
CA LEU A 36 -2.95 -14.20 -13.72
C LEU A 36 -4.44 -14.05 -14.05
N SER A 37 -5.15 -13.18 -13.34
CA SER A 37 -6.60 -12.96 -13.52
C SER A 37 -6.94 -12.21 -14.81
N ARG A 38 -5.95 -11.53 -15.40
CA ARG A 38 -6.10 -10.65 -16.58
C ARG A 38 -7.07 -9.49 -16.37
N ARG A 39 -7.40 -9.18 -15.11
CA ARG A 39 -8.20 -8.02 -14.72
C ARG A 39 -7.25 -6.98 -14.16
N LYS A 40 -7.10 -5.87 -14.88
CA LYS A 40 -6.23 -4.77 -14.47
C LYS A 40 -6.65 -4.26 -13.08
N HIS A 41 -5.69 -4.04 -12.19
CA HIS A 41 -5.88 -3.61 -10.80
C HIS A 41 -6.81 -4.50 -9.97
N ASP A 42 -6.79 -5.83 -10.21
CA ASP A 42 -7.70 -6.76 -9.53
C ASP A 42 -7.68 -6.56 -8.00
N PRO A 43 -8.80 -6.16 -7.37
CA PRO A 43 -8.84 -5.88 -5.95
C PRO A 43 -9.28 -7.08 -5.11
N ARG A 44 -9.65 -8.19 -5.75
CA ARG A 44 -10.23 -9.35 -5.06
C ARG A 44 -9.17 -10.10 -4.26
N PHE A 45 -9.59 -11.06 -3.45
CA PHE A 45 -8.66 -11.95 -2.78
C PHE A 45 -7.72 -12.62 -3.80
N PRO A 46 -6.38 -12.62 -3.59
CA PRO A 46 -5.40 -13.02 -4.59
C PRO A 46 -5.24 -14.55 -4.69
N THR A 47 -6.32 -15.27 -4.99
CA THR A 47 -6.33 -16.74 -5.04
C THR A 47 -5.32 -17.29 -6.03
N GLU A 48 -5.21 -16.70 -7.23
CA GLU A 48 -4.31 -17.19 -8.26
C GLU A 48 -2.85 -16.90 -7.89
N SER A 49 -2.57 -15.73 -7.30
CA SER A 49 -1.23 -15.34 -6.86
C SER A 49 -0.74 -16.19 -5.70
N VAL A 50 -1.58 -16.47 -4.68
CA VAL A 50 -1.21 -17.36 -3.58
C VAL A 50 -0.83 -18.74 -4.13
N ARG A 51 -1.66 -19.30 -5.01
CA ARG A 51 -1.37 -20.61 -5.62
C ARG A 51 -0.08 -20.59 -6.42
N ALA A 52 0.16 -19.54 -7.21
CA ALA A 52 1.39 -19.39 -7.98
C ALA A 52 2.62 -19.28 -7.08
N CYS A 53 2.54 -18.49 -6.00
CA CYS A 53 3.63 -18.34 -5.03
C CYS A 53 3.96 -19.68 -4.35
N LEU A 54 2.96 -20.41 -3.86
CA LEU A 54 3.13 -21.73 -3.24
C LEU A 54 3.79 -22.71 -4.21
N ASN A 55 3.34 -22.74 -5.48
CA ASN A 55 3.92 -23.59 -6.50
C ASN A 55 5.40 -23.24 -6.81
N ILE A 56 5.73 -21.95 -6.90
CA ILE A 56 7.11 -21.48 -7.15
C ILE A 56 8.02 -21.84 -5.97
N ALA A 57 7.53 -21.69 -4.74
CA ALA A 57 8.28 -22.01 -3.52
C ALA A 57 8.33 -23.53 -3.22
N GLY A 58 7.51 -24.34 -3.89
CA GLY A 58 7.40 -25.77 -3.65
C GLY A 58 6.77 -26.10 -2.28
N LEU A 59 5.79 -25.30 -1.85
CA LEU A 59 5.16 -25.40 -0.54
C LEU A 59 3.67 -25.72 -0.63
N SER A 60 3.12 -26.36 0.39
CA SER A 60 1.68 -26.37 0.66
C SER A 60 1.27 -25.25 1.63
N VAL A 61 -0.03 -25.00 1.76
CA VAL A 61 -0.56 -24.03 2.74
C VAL A 61 -0.22 -24.43 4.18
N ASP A 62 -0.20 -25.73 4.48
CA ASP A 62 0.09 -26.26 5.83
C ASP A 62 1.55 -26.00 6.27
N GLU A 63 2.43 -25.63 5.32
CA GLU A 63 3.83 -25.30 5.60
C GLU A 63 4.06 -23.80 5.88
N ILE A 64 3.01 -22.98 5.74
CA ILE A 64 3.03 -21.56 6.08
C ILE A 64 2.90 -21.41 7.59
N ASP A 65 3.90 -20.79 8.22
CA ASP A 65 3.91 -20.61 9.68
C ASP A 65 3.08 -19.37 10.10
N VAL A 66 3.01 -18.34 9.24
CA VAL A 66 2.25 -17.11 9.50
C VAL A 66 1.83 -16.41 8.21
N VAL A 67 0.64 -15.78 8.23
CA VAL A 67 0.19 -14.87 7.16
C VAL A 67 0.37 -13.42 7.62
N ALA A 68 1.01 -12.59 6.79
CA ALA A 68 1.17 -11.16 7.03
C ALA A 68 0.26 -10.36 6.08
N TYR A 69 -0.60 -9.53 6.63
CA TYR A 69 -1.48 -8.63 5.89
C TYR A 69 -0.95 -7.19 5.93
N TYR A 70 -0.94 -6.54 4.77
CA TYR A 70 -0.23 -5.29 4.51
C TYR A 70 -0.75 -4.04 5.24
N GLU A 71 -1.96 -4.06 5.81
CA GLU A 71 -2.61 -2.90 6.45
C GLU A 71 -3.33 -3.29 7.74
N GLN A 72 -3.73 -2.31 8.55
CA GLN A 72 -4.54 -2.50 9.77
C GLN A 72 -6.04 -2.26 9.50
N PRO A 73 -6.87 -3.32 9.36
CA PRO A 73 -8.26 -3.19 8.90
C PRO A 73 -9.13 -2.29 9.78
N GLU A 74 -8.97 -2.38 11.10
CA GLU A 74 -9.70 -1.55 12.08
C GLU A 74 -9.47 -0.05 11.87
N ARG A 75 -8.21 0.35 11.65
CA ARG A 75 -7.88 1.77 11.48
C ARG A 75 -8.33 2.29 10.12
N LYS A 76 -8.26 1.46 9.07
CA LYS A 76 -8.82 1.78 7.76
C LYS A 76 -10.33 1.92 7.82
N HIS A 77 -11.02 0.98 8.47
CA HIS A 77 -12.46 1.03 8.69
C HIS A 77 -12.87 2.29 9.45
N HIS A 78 -12.13 2.65 10.50
CA HIS A 78 -12.32 3.89 11.24
C HIS A 78 -12.23 5.13 10.33
N ARG A 79 -11.17 5.26 9.52
CA ARG A 79 -11.05 6.36 8.56
C ARG A 79 -12.22 6.39 7.58
N GLN A 80 -12.53 5.25 6.95
CA GLN A 80 -13.60 5.18 5.96
C GLN A 80 -14.94 5.61 6.56
N THR A 81 -15.24 5.19 7.79
CA THR A 81 -16.47 5.56 8.50
C THR A 81 -16.54 7.06 8.77
N GLN A 82 -15.42 7.66 9.22
CA GLN A 82 -15.37 9.09 9.50
C GLN A 82 -15.42 9.96 8.24
N THR A 83 -14.94 9.47 7.10
CA THR A 83 -14.76 10.27 5.87
C THR A 83 -15.87 10.08 4.84
N LEU A 84 -16.42 8.87 4.72
CA LEU A 84 -17.49 8.54 3.76
C LEU A 84 -18.89 8.64 4.38
N GLY A 85 -18.98 8.70 5.71
CA GLY A 85 -20.24 8.69 6.45
C GLY A 85 -20.96 7.34 6.41
N THR A 86 -22.17 7.29 6.96
CA THR A 86 -22.94 6.04 7.14
C THR A 86 -23.69 5.58 5.88
N ASN A 87 -23.67 6.36 4.81
CA ASN A 87 -24.42 6.08 3.58
C ASN A 87 -23.66 5.21 2.58
N VAL A 88 -22.40 4.86 2.87
CA VAL A 88 -21.57 4.00 2.04
C VAL A 88 -21.39 2.67 2.76
N SER A 89 -21.59 1.55 2.05
CA SER A 89 -21.28 0.22 2.59
C SER A 89 -19.77 0.08 2.73
N ILE A 90 -19.30 0.06 3.97
CA ILE A 90 -17.89 -0.15 4.31
C ILE A 90 -17.73 -1.62 4.72
N SER A 91 -16.68 -2.27 4.19
CA SER A 91 -16.38 -3.65 4.53
C SER A 91 -15.98 -3.78 6.00
N SER A 92 -16.45 -4.82 6.68
CA SER A 92 -16.11 -5.00 8.10
C SER A 92 -14.61 -5.26 8.27
N PRO A 93 -14.01 -4.81 9.39
CA PRO A 93 -12.58 -4.97 9.65
C PRO A 93 -12.15 -6.44 9.78
N GLU A 94 -13.08 -7.35 10.06
CA GLU A 94 -12.81 -8.80 10.14
C GLU A 94 -12.73 -9.47 8.76
N LEU A 95 -13.22 -8.82 7.70
CA LEU A 95 -13.31 -9.41 6.36
C LEU A 95 -11.97 -9.96 5.84
N PRO A 96 -10.82 -9.26 5.93
CA PRO A 96 -9.55 -9.77 5.42
C PRO A 96 -9.14 -11.08 6.09
N GLY A 97 -9.18 -11.12 7.43
CA GLY A 97 -8.85 -12.32 8.20
C GLY A 97 -9.79 -13.49 7.92
N ASN A 98 -11.08 -13.22 7.74
CA ASN A 98 -12.07 -14.25 7.40
C ASN A 98 -11.84 -14.81 6.00
N LEU A 99 -11.55 -13.96 5.01
CA LEU A 99 -11.25 -14.40 3.65
C LEU A 99 -9.95 -15.18 3.57
N ILE A 100 -8.89 -14.77 4.28
CA ILE A 100 -7.64 -15.52 4.37
C ILE A 100 -7.92 -16.94 4.87
N ARG A 101 -8.63 -17.09 6.00
CA ARG A 101 -8.94 -18.40 6.56
C ARG A 101 -9.82 -19.23 5.64
N TYR A 102 -10.87 -18.62 5.10
CA TYR A 102 -11.84 -19.32 4.24
C TYR A 102 -11.23 -19.75 2.90
N CYS A 103 -10.54 -18.85 2.20
CA CYS A 103 -10.01 -19.11 0.87
C CYS A 103 -8.78 -20.01 0.88
N LEU A 104 -7.98 -19.98 1.95
CA LEU A 104 -6.77 -20.79 2.06
C LEU A 104 -6.98 -22.08 2.85
N GLY A 105 -8.05 -22.20 3.63
CA GLY A 105 -8.17 -23.27 4.63
C GLY A 105 -7.13 -23.14 5.75
N TYR A 106 -6.61 -21.94 5.98
CA TYR A 106 -5.53 -21.66 6.93
C TYR A 106 -6.10 -21.34 8.31
N ASP A 107 -5.61 -22.00 9.36
CA ASP A 107 -6.07 -21.85 10.74
C ASP A 107 -5.05 -21.15 11.67
N GLY A 108 -3.84 -20.90 11.18
CA GLY A 108 -2.77 -20.24 11.93
C GLY A 108 -2.93 -18.73 12.11
N ASP A 109 -1.83 -18.10 12.54
CA ASP A 109 -1.80 -16.68 12.86
C ASP A 109 -1.85 -15.80 11.60
N VAL A 110 -2.65 -14.73 11.70
CA VAL A 110 -2.73 -13.64 10.72
C VAL A 110 -2.31 -12.36 11.41
N LEU A 111 -1.18 -11.80 10.99
CA LEU A 111 -0.62 -10.57 11.52
C LEU A 111 -0.98 -9.38 10.62
N TYR A 112 -1.30 -8.24 11.22
CA TYR A 112 -1.66 -7.01 10.49
C TYR A 112 -0.62 -5.93 10.75
N PHE A 113 -0.07 -5.36 9.69
CA PHE A 113 0.98 -4.34 9.77
C PHE A 113 0.45 -2.98 9.31
N PRO A 114 0.96 -1.84 9.84
CA PRO A 114 0.62 -0.53 9.29
C PRO A 114 0.98 -0.41 7.81
N HIS A 115 0.08 0.12 6.99
CA HIS A 115 0.23 0.22 5.52
C HIS A 115 1.55 0.88 5.10
N HIS A 116 1.88 2.02 5.71
CA HIS A 116 3.11 2.74 5.40
C HIS A 116 4.37 2.02 5.92
N LEU A 117 4.25 1.23 7.00
CA LEU A 117 5.35 0.37 7.44
C LEU A 117 5.59 -0.75 6.42
N SER A 118 4.54 -1.32 5.84
CA SER A 118 4.65 -2.32 4.77
C SER A 118 5.37 -1.74 3.54
N HIS A 119 5.01 -0.52 3.12
CA HIS A 119 5.74 0.20 2.07
C HIS A 119 7.22 0.41 2.41
N ALA A 120 7.51 0.95 3.60
CA ALA A 120 8.87 1.18 4.06
C ALA A 120 9.70 -0.12 4.10
N ALA A 121 9.14 -1.19 4.64
CA ALA A 121 9.77 -2.51 4.74
C ALA A 121 10.09 -3.10 3.36
N SER A 122 9.16 -3.01 2.41
CA SER A 122 9.34 -3.49 1.03
C SER A 122 10.46 -2.78 0.27
N SER A 123 10.82 -1.56 0.71
CA SER A 123 11.92 -0.79 0.11
C SER A 123 13.22 -1.00 0.88
N TYR A 124 13.21 -0.76 2.19
CA TYR A 124 14.40 -0.72 3.00
C TYR A 124 15.13 -2.07 3.08
N PHE A 125 14.41 -3.15 3.40
CA PHE A 125 15.02 -4.47 3.60
C PHE A 125 15.63 -5.07 2.33
N PHE A 126 15.27 -4.53 1.16
CA PHE A 126 15.78 -4.94 -0.15
C PHE A 126 16.74 -3.92 -0.78
N SER A 127 17.03 -2.82 -0.08
CA SER A 127 17.85 -1.72 -0.60
C SER A 127 19.36 -1.97 -0.56
N GLY A 128 19.81 -2.89 0.29
CA GLY A 128 21.23 -3.12 0.58
C GLY A 128 21.88 -2.10 1.53
N PHE A 129 21.14 -1.08 1.99
CA PHE A 129 21.63 -0.13 2.98
C PHE A 129 21.47 -0.65 4.41
N LYS A 130 22.47 -0.42 5.26
CA LYS A 130 22.39 -0.70 6.70
C LYS A 130 21.60 0.37 7.47
N GLU A 131 21.54 1.58 6.92
CA GLU A 131 20.83 2.71 7.49
C GLU A 131 20.33 3.60 6.34
N ALA A 132 19.08 4.05 6.41
CA ALA A 132 18.47 4.90 5.38
C ALA A 132 17.41 5.83 5.97
N ALA A 133 17.30 7.04 5.41
CA ALA A 133 16.10 7.85 5.57
C ALA A 133 14.93 7.19 4.81
N VAL A 134 13.75 7.20 5.41
CA VAL A 134 12.54 6.63 4.83
C VAL A 134 11.56 7.75 4.51
N LEU A 135 11.08 7.77 3.27
CA LEU A 135 9.97 8.60 2.82
C LEU A 135 8.96 7.70 2.11
N VAL A 136 7.74 7.62 2.65
CA VAL A 136 6.60 6.96 1.99
C VAL A 136 5.66 8.04 1.52
N VAL A 137 5.35 8.10 0.23
CA VAL A 137 4.36 9.02 -0.36
C VAL A 137 3.31 8.17 -1.05
N ASP A 138 2.07 8.26 -0.60
CA ASP A 138 0.97 7.41 -1.05
C ASP A 138 -0.32 8.23 -1.26
N GLY A 139 -1.32 7.63 -1.88
CA GLY A 139 -2.69 8.17 -1.93
C GLY A 139 -3.25 8.29 -0.52
N VAL A 140 -3.48 7.15 0.15
CA VAL A 140 -3.93 7.08 1.54
C VAL A 140 -3.82 5.65 2.08
N GLY A 141 -3.16 5.48 3.22
CA GLY A 141 -3.19 4.24 4.00
C GLY A 141 -4.39 4.16 4.95
N GLU A 142 -4.13 3.81 6.21
CA GLU A 142 -5.18 3.87 7.24
C GLU A 142 -5.57 5.31 7.55
N TRP A 143 -4.58 6.20 7.68
CA TRP A 143 -4.75 7.65 7.89
C TRP A 143 -3.64 8.46 7.23
N SER A 144 -2.42 7.94 7.29
CA SER A 144 -1.25 8.57 6.69
C SER A 144 -1.36 8.58 5.17
N THR A 145 -0.86 9.66 4.58
CA THR A 145 -0.75 9.89 3.13
C THR A 145 0.72 10.12 2.77
N MET A 146 1.52 10.55 3.75
CA MET A 146 2.97 10.58 3.68
C MET A 146 3.56 10.20 5.04
N SER A 147 4.68 9.49 5.08
CA SER A 147 5.40 9.16 6.31
C SER A 147 6.89 9.40 6.17
N TYR A 148 7.49 9.87 7.26
CA TYR A 148 8.92 10.14 7.40
C TYR A 148 9.49 9.24 8.48
N GLY A 149 10.68 8.73 8.25
CA GLY A 149 11.29 7.81 9.18
C GLY A 149 12.78 7.61 8.98
N VAL A 150 13.32 6.77 9.85
CA VAL A 150 14.67 6.23 9.74
C VAL A 150 14.58 4.71 9.84
N ALA A 151 15.35 4.03 9.01
CA ALA A 151 15.50 2.59 9.05
C ALA A 151 16.96 2.23 9.33
N LYS A 152 17.18 1.31 10.28
CA LYS A 152 18.50 0.86 10.71
C LYS A 152 18.51 -0.60 11.12
N GLU A 153 19.38 -1.37 10.49
CA GLU A 153 19.48 -2.83 10.61
C GLU A 153 18.12 -3.54 10.44
N LYS A 154 17.46 -3.91 11.55
CA LYS A 154 16.17 -4.62 11.56
C LYS A 154 14.98 -3.75 11.94
N ASN A 155 15.21 -2.47 12.21
CA ASN A 155 14.20 -1.55 12.74
C ASN A 155 13.85 -0.48 11.71
N ILE A 156 12.56 -0.17 11.63
CA ILE A 156 12.03 0.97 10.89
C ILE A 156 11.21 1.78 11.87
N GLU A 157 11.58 3.04 12.06
CA GLU A 157 10.85 3.99 12.88
C GLU A 157 10.26 5.07 11.99
N LEU A 158 8.93 5.11 11.88
CA LEU A 158 8.20 6.20 11.24
C LEU A 158 7.82 7.22 12.32
N PHE A 159 8.59 8.30 12.44
CA PHE A 159 8.45 9.27 13.53
C PHE A 159 7.50 10.43 13.19
N GLU A 160 7.16 10.64 11.92
CA GLU A 160 6.25 11.70 11.49
C GLU A 160 5.41 11.30 10.28
N SER A 161 4.24 11.91 10.12
CA SER A 161 3.37 11.69 8.96
C SER A 161 2.53 12.91 8.61
N VAL A 162 2.12 12.97 7.35
CA VAL A 162 0.97 13.78 6.91
C VAL A 162 -0.23 12.85 6.87
N SER A 163 -1.34 13.33 7.41
CA SER A 163 -2.59 12.58 7.47
C SER A 163 -3.59 13.12 6.46
N PHE A 164 -4.47 12.23 6.01
CA PHE A 164 -5.70 12.56 5.32
C PHE A 164 -6.44 13.70 6.06
N PRO A 165 -6.99 14.72 5.36
CA PRO A 165 -7.23 14.78 3.93
C PRO A 165 -6.07 15.32 3.07
N HIS A 166 -4.96 15.76 3.66
CA HIS A 166 -3.85 16.29 2.87
C HIS A 166 -3.08 15.14 2.23
N SER A 167 -3.16 14.99 0.91
CA SER A 167 -2.44 13.96 0.16
C SER A 167 -1.99 14.48 -1.19
N ILE A 168 -0.69 14.46 -1.44
CA ILE A 168 -0.15 14.76 -2.77
C ILE A 168 -0.53 13.68 -3.78
N GLY A 169 -0.66 12.41 -3.34
CA GLY A 169 -1.15 11.31 -4.17
C GLY A 169 -2.58 11.55 -4.63
N LEU A 170 -3.49 11.88 -3.71
CA LEU A 170 -4.88 12.18 -4.08
C LEU A 170 -5.02 13.48 -4.88
N LEU A 171 -4.18 14.49 -4.62
CA LEU A 171 -4.12 15.68 -5.47
C LEU A 171 -3.70 15.32 -6.90
N TYR A 172 -2.68 14.48 -7.05
CA TYR A 172 -2.23 14.00 -8.35
C TYR A 172 -3.29 13.19 -9.08
N SER A 173 -4.04 12.34 -8.35
CA SER A 173 -5.21 11.62 -8.86
C SER A 173 -6.35 12.57 -9.26
N ALA A 174 -6.60 13.65 -8.51
CA ALA A 174 -7.61 14.66 -8.87
C ALA A 174 -7.23 15.40 -10.16
N ILE A 175 -5.96 15.78 -10.32
CA ILE A 175 -5.44 16.36 -11.58
C ILE A 175 -5.58 15.36 -12.73
N THR A 176 -5.27 14.08 -12.47
CA THR A 176 -5.42 12.98 -13.46
C THR A 176 -6.86 12.87 -13.95
N GLY A 177 -7.83 12.87 -13.04
CA GLY A 177 -9.26 12.88 -13.39
C GLY A 177 -9.69 14.15 -14.13
N PHE A 178 -9.20 15.32 -13.70
CA PHE A 178 -9.50 16.60 -14.36
C PHE A 178 -9.05 16.63 -15.82
N LEU A 179 -7.89 16.04 -16.12
CA LEU A 179 -7.34 15.92 -17.48
C LEU A 179 -8.03 14.84 -18.32
N GLY A 180 -9.05 14.15 -17.77
CA GLY A 180 -9.83 13.13 -18.47
C GLY A 180 -9.20 11.73 -18.47
N PHE A 181 -8.20 11.48 -17.63
CA PHE A 181 -7.61 10.16 -17.46
C PHE A 181 -8.29 9.37 -16.35
N GLU A 182 -8.15 8.04 -16.41
CA GLU A 182 -8.61 7.12 -15.38
C GLU A 182 -7.83 7.35 -14.07
N VAL A 183 -8.53 7.54 -12.95
CA VAL A 183 -7.92 7.66 -11.61
C VAL A 183 -7.47 6.28 -11.12
N ASN A 184 -6.35 6.21 -10.39
CA ASN A 184 -5.69 4.97 -9.94
C ASN A 184 -5.23 4.06 -11.09
N GLY A 185 -4.74 4.66 -12.18
CA GLY A 185 -4.27 3.93 -13.34
C GLY A 185 -3.86 4.80 -14.52
N GLY A 186 -4.13 6.10 -14.49
CA GLY A 186 -3.78 7.08 -15.53
C GLY A 186 -2.68 8.05 -15.11
N GLU A 187 -2.28 8.05 -13.84
CA GLU A 187 -1.30 8.95 -13.23
C GLU A 187 0.03 8.94 -14.02
N TYR A 188 0.48 7.77 -14.47
CA TYR A 188 1.72 7.67 -15.27
C TYR A 188 1.61 8.37 -16.63
N LYS A 189 0.41 8.51 -17.20
CA LYS A 189 0.20 9.25 -18.45
C LYS A 189 0.35 10.75 -18.21
N VAL A 190 -0.18 11.25 -17.09
CA VAL A 190 0.03 12.65 -16.67
C VAL A 190 1.51 12.94 -16.44
N MET A 191 2.23 12.02 -15.81
CA MET A 191 3.70 12.12 -15.68
C MET A 191 4.37 12.17 -17.06
N GLY A 192 3.94 11.33 -18.00
CA GLY A 192 4.44 11.35 -19.39
C GLY A 192 4.13 12.65 -20.15
N LEU A 193 3.07 13.36 -19.77
CA LEU A 193 2.71 14.66 -20.33
C LEU A 193 3.44 15.83 -19.67
N ALA A 194 3.96 15.67 -18.44
CA ALA A 194 4.65 16.71 -17.70
C ALA A 194 5.74 17.49 -18.48
N PRO A 195 6.61 16.86 -19.31
CA PRO A 195 7.61 17.61 -20.07
C PRO A 195 7.03 18.51 -21.18
N TYR A 196 5.74 18.38 -21.52
CA TYR A 196 5.03 19.26 -22.45
C TYR A 196 4.28 20.39 -21.74
N GLY A 197 4.37 20.46 -20.41
CA GLY A 197 3.77 21.52 -19.61
C GLY A 197 4.42 22.88 -19.87
N SER A 198 3.71 23.94 -19.51
CA SER A 198 4.24 25.31 -19.51
C SER A 198 4.66 25.74 -18.11
N LYS A 199 5.45 26.82 -18.02
CA LYS A 199 5.82 27.41 -16.73
C LYS A 199 4.58 27.79 -15.92
N GLU A 200 3.56 28.35 -16.57
CA GLU A 200 2.30 28.77 -15.94
C GLU A 200 1.56 27.57 -15.33
N SER A 201 1.54 26.42 -16.02
CA SER A 201 0.91 25.20 -15.50
C SER A 201 1.63 24.66 -14.25
N ALA A 202 2.97 24.76 -14.21
CA ALA A 202 3.76 24.37 -13.05
C ALA A 202 3.52 25.33 -11.86
N GLU A 203 3.47 26.63 -12.10
CA GLU A 203 3.17 27.64 -11.08
C GLU A 203 1.77 27.43 -10.49
N LEU A 204 0.76 27.13 -11.33
CA LEU A 204 -0.59 26.81 -10.86
C LEU A 204 -0.60 25.55 -9.98
N ALA A 205 0.09 24.49 -10.38
CA ALA A 205 0.19 23.27 -9.58
C ALA A 205 0.84 23.53 -8.22
N TRP A 206 1.84 24.41 -8.16
CA TRP A 206 2.47 24.80 -6.90
C TRP A 206 1.55 25.57 -5.96
N CYS A 207 0.61 26.36 -6.47
CA CYS A 207 -0.38 27.06 -5.62
C CYS A 207 -1.28 26.08 -4.84
N LEU A 208 -1.49 24.87 -5.36
CA LEU A 208 -2.31 23.83 -4.72
C LEU A 208 -1.62 23.19 -3.51
N LEU A 209 -0.37 23.55 -3.22
CA LEU A 209 0.43 22.99 -2.13
C LEU A 209 0.84 24.08 -1.14
N GLU A 210 0.84 23.73 0.14
CA GLU A 210 1.39 24.52 1.23
C GLU A 210 2.54 23.75 1.88
N ASN A 211 3.67 24.41 2.09
CA ASN A 211 4.78 23.86 2.86
C ASN A 211 4.59 24.20 4.33
N SER A 212 4.64 23.20 5.20
CA SER A 212 4.72 23.41 6.64
C SER A 212 6.16 23.76 7.06
N PRO A 213 6.35 24.38 8.24
CA PRO A 213 7.68 24.65 8.78
C PRO A 213 8.55 23.40 9.01
N GLY A 214 7.93 22.23 9.17
CA GLY A 214 8.62 20.94 9.32
C GLY A 214 9.01 20.28 7.99
N GLY A 215 8.73 20.94 6.85
CA GLY A 215 8.99 20.39 5.51
C GLY A 215 7.90 19.43 5.03
N GLN A 216 6.75 19.36 5.72
CA GLN A 216 5.61 18.59 5.26
C GLN A 216 4.83 19.33 4.20
N ILE A 217 4.32 18.59 3.23
CA ILE A 217 3.50 19.13 2.15
C ILE A 217 2.02 18.91 2.49
N ARG A 218 1.22 19.97 2.42
CA ARG A 218 -0.24 19.93 2.57
C ARG A 218 -0.90 20.40 1.30
N VAL A 219 -2.09 19.88 1.03
CA VAL A 219 -2.95 20.41 -0.05
C VAL A 219 -3.58 21.70 0.44
N ASN A 220 -3.47 22.77 -0.35
CA ASN A 220 -4.12 24.06 -0.09
C ASN A 220 -5.61 23.94 -0.39
N THR A 221 -6.43 23.88 0.67
CA THR A 221 -7.89 23.78 0.54
C THR A 221 -8.58 25.14 0.46
N ASN A 222 -7.85 26.25 0.53
CA ASN A 222 -8.42 27.61 0.48
C ASN A 222 -8.60 28.15 -0.96
N ILE A 223 -8.10 27.41 -1.96
CA ILE A 223 -8.17 27.79 -3.38
C ILE A 223 -9.35 27.10 -4.09
N LEU A 224 -10.07 26.21 -3.40
CA LEU A 224 -11.29 25.55 -3.87
C LEU A 224 -12.53 26.29 -3.35
#